data_AF-A0A4P5NTB3-F1
#
_entry.id   AF-A0A4P5NTB3-F1
#
_cell.length_a   1.000
_cell.length_b   1.000
_cell.length_c   1.000
_cell.angle_alpha   90.00
_cell.angle_beta   90.00
_cell.angle_gamma   90.00
#
_symmetry.space_group_name_H-M   'P 1'
#
loop_
_entity.id
_entity.type
_entity.pdbx_description
1 polymer ?
#
loop_
_entity_poly.entity_id
_entity_poly.type
_entity_poly.pdbx_seq_one_letter_code
_entity_poly.pdbx_strand_id
1 'polypeptide(L)'
;MSDRGISPEPNSPGLGMILKGMLLLGRGRAEGIAYFGNTRDSVLAALAPRLALWLVGGGLTIGTAPQAISGVKVLFALCLILLPAVVTHALARRWKREGLWLRYITAAWWTDWVTLFVGLAVALLMALASPKLLESATGAMILNGVEFGYSLWLTWYVARIGLLLRRGQAVVLVLAILGSLGLLSMAVGVLSPNQRAWHDFLYPLLVQQGQGSAHR
;
A
#
# COMPACT_ATOMS: atom_id res chain seq x y z
N MET A 1 45.93 -15.48 20.96
CA MET A 1 45.09 -15.85 19.79
C MET A 1 43.66 -15.91 20.30
N SER A 2 42.89 -14.85 20.05
CA SER A 2 41.50 -14.74 20.50
C SER A 2 40.59 -14.78 19.30
N ASP A 3 40.14 -15.98 18.93
CA ASP A 3 39.04 -16.16 17.99
C ASP A 3 37.76 -15.63 18.65
N ARG A 4 37.42 -14.37 18.35
CA ARG A 4 36.05 -13.89 18.55
C ARG A 4 35.20 -14.65 17.54
N GLY A 5 34.48 -15.65 18.04
CA GLY A 5 33.37 -16.26 17.33
C GLY A 5 32.44 -15.15 16.83
N ILE A 6 32.41 -14.99 15.51
CA ILE A 6 31.41 -14.19 14.81
C ILE A 6 30.10 -14.93 15.09
N SER A 7 29.34 -14.44 16.05
CA SER A 7 27.94 -14.81 16.22
C SER A 7 27.28 -14.66 14.85
N PRO A 8 26.57 -15.67 14.32
CA PRO A 8 25.81 -15.46 13.10
C PRO A 8 24.81 -14.35 13.41
N GLU A 9 24.97 -13.20 12.76
CA GLU A 9 23.99 -12.13 12.83
C GLU A 9 22.61 -12.74 12.53
N PRO A 10 21.56 -12.34 13.26
CA PRO A 10 20.23 -12.86 13.00
C PRO A 10 19.88 -12.47 11.56
N ASN A 11 19.96 -13.45 10.65
CA ASN A 11 19.80 -13.30 9.21
C ASN A 11 18.64 -12.34 8.91
N SER A 12 18.99 -11.08 8.64
CA SER A 12 18.05 -10.15 8.04
C SER A 12 17.72 -10.76 6.69
N PRO A 13 16.45 -11.13 6.41
CA PRO A 13 16.11 -11.78 5.16
C PRO A 13 16.56 -10.87 4.01
N GLY A 14 17.55 -11.33 3.25
CA GLY A 14 18.09 -10.55 2.13
C GLY A 14 16.97 -10.20 1.15
N LEU A 15 17.10 -9.07 0.46
CA LEU A 15 16.06 -8.53 -0.41
C LEU A 15 15.54 -9.57 -1.44
N GLY A 16 16.42 -10.43 -1.98
CA GLY A 16 16.02 -11.51 -2.87
C GLY A 16 15.04 -12.54 -2.26
N MET A 17 15.19 -12.84 -0.96
CA MET A 17 14.27 -13.72 -0.22
C MET A 17 12.91 -13.05 -0.01
N ILE A 18 12.91 -11.74 0.28
CA ILE A 18 11.70 -10.94 0.40
C ILE A 18 10.94 -10.91 -0.94
N LEU A 19 11.62 -10.65 -2.06
CA LEU A 19 11.02 -10.68 -3.40
C LEU A 19 10.45 -12.06 -3.74
N LYS A 20 11.16 -13.14 -3.40
CA LYS A 20 10.64 -14.50 -3.54
C LYS A 20 9.38 -14.72 -2.71
N GLY A 21 9.37 -14.25 -1.46
CA GLY A 21 8.21 -14.28 -0.57
C GLY A 21 7.02 -13.51 -1.14
N MET A 22 7.26 -12.32 -1.70
CA MET A 22 6.25 -11.49 -2.38
C MET A 22 5.63 -12.21 -3.56
N LEU A 23 6.45 -12.81 -4.43
CA LEU A 23 5.98 -13.53 -5.61
C LEU A 23 5.18 -14.79 -5.22
N LEU A 24 5.64 -15.53 -4.22
CA LEU A 24 4.94 -16.72 -3.73
C LEU A 24 3.59 -16.35 -3.11
N LEU A 25 3.54 -15.35 -2.23
CA LEU A 25 2.28 -14.89 -1.64
C LEU A 25 1.34 -14.29 -2.68
N GLY A 26 1.86 -13.50 -3.63
CA GLY A 26 1.09 -12.94 -4.74
C GLY A 26 0.47 -14.00 -5.65
N ARG A 27 1.10 -15.18 -5.76
CA ARG A 27 0.54 -16.33 -6.49
C ARG A 27 -0.36 -17.23 -5.63
N GLY A 28 -0.64 -16.87 -4.38
CA GLY A 28 -1.48 -17.66 -3.49
C GLY A 28 -0.77 -18.88 -2.90
N ARG A 29 0.57 -18.87 -2.80
CA ARG A 29 1.36 -19.93 -2.14
C ARG A 29 1.74 -19.53 -0.72
N ALA A 30 1.23 -20.28 0.26
CA ALA A 30 1.38 -19.96 1.68
C ALA A 30 2.84 -20.00 2.17
N GLU A 31 3.69 -20.80 1.50
CA GLU A 31 5.14 -20.90 1.75
C GLU A 31 5.84 -19.53 1.73
N GLY A 32 5.31 -18.56 0.98
CA GLY A 32 5.86 -17.21 0.89
C GLY A 32 5.95 -16.50 2.25
N ILE A 33 5.08 -16.83 3.21
CA ILE A 33 5.07 -16.18 4.53
C ILE A 33 6.35 -16.44 5.34
N ALA A 34 7.01 -17.58 5.12
CA ALA A 34 8.21 -17.98 5.86
C ALA A 34 9.43 -17.10 5.53
N TYR A 35 9.42 -16.45 4.37
CA TYR A 35 10.50 -15.57 3.91
C TYR A 35 10.49 -14.18 4.57
N PHE A 36 9.44 -13.84 5.33
CA PHE A 36 9.34 -12.57 6.04
C PHE A 36 9.78 -12.71 7.50
N GLY A 37 10.59 -11.75 7.95
CA GLY A 37 11.08 -11.70 9.33
C GLY A 37 9.97 -11.37 10.33
N ASN A 38 10.14 -11.82 11.57
CA ASN A 38 9.22 -11.58 12.69
C ASN A 38 9.79 -10.58 13.70
N THR A 39 10.67 -9.67 13.24
CA THR A 39 11.39 -8.69 14.09
C THR A 39 10.93 -7.27 13.80
N ARG A 40 11.17 -6.35 14.74
CA ARG A 40 10.88 -4.92 14.54
C ARG A 40 11.68 -4.34 13.37
N ASP A 41 12.93 -4.76 13.20
CA ASP A 41 13.78 -4.32 12.08
C ASP A 41 13.19 -4.74 10.73
N SER A 42 12.57 -5.92 10.65
CA SER A 42 11.87 -6.37 9.43
C SER A 42 10.66 -5.50 9.10
N VAL A 43 9.95 -5.01 10.13
CA VAL A 43 8.82 -4.08 9.96
C VAL A 43 9.32 -2.72 9.50
N LEU A 44 10.37 -2.19 10.12
CA LEU A 44 10.99 -0.91 9.73
C LEU A 44 11.56 -0.97 8.31
N ALA A 45 12.20 -2.08 7.93
CA ALA A 45 12.70 -2.31 6.58
C ALA A 45 11.58 -2.35 5.53
N ALA A 46 10.40 -2.89 5.88
CA ALA A 46 9.23 -2.88 5.00
C ALA A 46 8.57 -1.49 4.90
N LEU A 47 8.66 -0.68 5.97
CA LEU A 47 8.12 0.68 6.01
C LEU A 47 9.02 1.69 5.29
N ALA A 48 10.34 1.50 5.34
CA ALA A 48 11.33 2.44 4.83
C ALA A 48 11.10 2.85 3.36
N PRO A 49 10.81 1.94 2.40
CA PRO A 49 10.55 2.32 1.02
C PRO A 49 9.32 3.23 0.86
N ARG A 50 8.24 2.99 1.63
CA ARG A 50 7.05 3.84 1.60
C ARG A 50 7.32 5.22 2.17
N LEU A 51 8.04 5.29 3.28
CA LEU A 51 8.45 6.58 3.87
C LEU A 51 9.37 7.34 2.93
N ALA A 52 10.33 6.66 2.29
CA ALA A 52 11.23 7.27 1.32
C ALA A 52 10.46 7.84 0.12
N LEU A 53 9.55 7.07 -0.49
CA LEU A 53 8.70 7.57 -1.57
C LEU A 53 7.84 8.75 -1.13
N TRP A 54 7.29 8.71 0.08
CA TRP A 54 6.44 9.77 0.59
C TRP A 54 7.23 11.05 0.88
N LEU A 55 8.43 10.94 1.47
CA LEU A 55 9.33 12.07 1.71
C LEU A 55 9.84 12.68 0.41
N VAL A 56 10.25 11.85 -0.56
CA VAL A 56 10.73 12.31 -1.86
C VAL A 56 9.58 12.93 -2.66
N GLY A 57 8.44 12.24 -2.76
CA GLY A 57 7.27 12.73 -3.49
C GLY A 57 6.69 14.01 -2.88
N GLY A 58 6.60 14.08 -1.55
CA GLY A 58 6.19 15.27 -0.81
C GLY A 58 7.18 16.42 -0.96
N GLY A 59 8.49 16.15 -0.87
CA GLY A 59 9.53 17.14 -1.07
C GLY A 59 9.53 17.73 -2.49
N LEU A 60 9.36 16.88 -3.51
CA LEU A 60 9.22 17.30 -4.90
C LEU A 60 7.98 18.19 -5.09
N THR A 61 6.83 17.84 -4.51
CA THR A 61 5.60 18.65 -4.63
C THR A 61 5.77 20.04 -4.01
N ILE A 62 6.48 20.16 -2.88
CA ILE A 62 6.83 21.46 -2.27
C ILE A 62 7.76 22.26 -3.21
N GLY A 63 8.74 21.60 -3.83
CA GLY A 63 9.68 22.24 -4.73
C GLY A 63 9.06 22.73 -6.04
N THR A 64 8.08 22.01 -6.58
CA THR A 64 7.44 22.34 -7.87
C THR A 64 6.18 23.19 -7.74
N ALA A 65 5.52 23.21 -6.57
CA ALA A 65 4.35 24.05 -6.32
C ALA A 65 4.42 24.59 -4.88
N PRO A 66 4.60 25.92 -4.68
CA PRO A 66 4.71 26.54 -3.35
C PRO A 66 3.35 26.64 -2.65
N GLN A 67 2.49 25.63 -2.79
CA GLN A 67 1.29 25.51 -1.98
C GLN A 67 1.74 25.00 -0.61
N ALA A 68 1.36 25.72 0.44
CA ALA A 68 1.50 25.23 1.80
C ALA A 68 0.81 23.88 1.88
N ILE A 69 1.58 22.79 1.87
CA ILE A 69 1.06 21.48 2.19
C ILE A 69 0.57 21.61 3.62
N SER A 70 -0.73 21.79 3.77
CA SER A 70 -1.37 21.89 5.08
C SER A 70 -0.92 20.68 5.89
N GLY A 71 -0.38 20.90 7.09
CA GLY A 71 0.08 19.81 7.97
C GLY A 71 -0.99 18.73 8.17
N VAL A 72 -2.26 19.07 7.95
CA VAL A 72 -3.40 18.16 7.87
C VAL A 72 -3.24 17.09 6.77
N LYS A 73 -2.78 17.45 5.56
CA LYS A 73 -2.54 16.48 4.47
C LYS A 73 -1.43 15.49 4.80
N VAL A 74 -0.36 15.98 5.46
CA VAL A 74 0.75 15.15 5.94
C VAL A 74 0.29 14.19 7.02
N LEU A 75 -0.40 14.72 8.03
CA LEU A 75 -0.94 13.92 9.12
C LEU A 75 -1.94 12.88 8.61
N PHE A 76 -2.80 13.26 7.67
CA PHE A 76 -3.76 12.36 7.03
C PHE A 76 -3.07 11.21 6.27
N ALA A 77 -2.04 11.50 5.48
CA ALA A 77 -1.27 10.47 4.77
C ALA A 77 -0.58 9.51 5.75
N LEU A 78 -0.01 10.05 6.84
CA LEU A 78 0.59 9.23 7.89
C LEU A 78 -0.46 8.34 8.58
N CYS A 79 -1.63 8.90 8.87
CA CYS A 79 -2.76 8.14 9.41
C CYS A 79 -3.19 7.03 8.45
N LEU A 80 -3.31 7.29 7.14
CA LEU A 80 -3.67 6.26 6.15
C LEU A 80 -2.69 5.08 6.13
N ILE A 81 -1.39 5.34 6.31
CA ILE A 81 -0.37 4.28 6.35
C ILE A 81 -0.42 3.49 7.65
N LEU A 82 -0.59 4.17 8.79
CA LEU A 82 -0.54 3.55 10.11
C LEU A 82 -1.86 2.90 10.54
N LEU A 83 -3.01 3.39 10.07
CA LEU A 83 -4.32 2.91 10.49
C LEU A 83 -4.52 1.41 10.23
N PRO A 84 -4.18 0.85 9.04
CA PRO A 84 -4.25 -0.60 8.82
C PRO A 84 -3.36 -1.39 9.79
N ALA A 85 -2.18 -0.87 10.13
CA ALA A 85 -1.28 -1.53 11.08
C ALA A 85 -1.86 -1.54 12.50
N VAL A 86 -2.44 -0.43 12.96
CA VAL A 86 -3.07 -0.33 14.28
C VAL A 86 -4.31 -1.23 14.36
N VAL A 87 -5.17 -1.20 13.34
CA VAL A 87 -6.39 -2.02 13.29
C VAL A 87 -6.05 -3.51 13.29
N THR A 88 -5.10 -3.93 12.45
CA THR A 88 -4.67 -5.34 12.40
C THR A 88 -3.99 -5.79 13.68
N HIS A 89 -3.23 -4.91 14.35
CA HIS A 89 -2.61 -5.21 15.63
C HIS A 89 -3.67 -5.38 16.74
N ALA A 90 -4.66 -4.49 16.81
CA ALA A 90 -5.75 -4.56 17.77
C ALA A 90 -6.58 -5.85 17.59
N LEU A 91 -6.88 -6.23 16.36
CA LEU A 91 -7.58 -7.48 16.05
C LEU A 91 -6.72 -8.71 16.35
N ALA A 92 -5.43 -8.68 16.01
CA ALA A 92 -4.49 -9.77 16.34
C ALA A 92 -4.38 -9.98 17.85
N ARG A 93 -4.33 -8.90 18.63
CA ARG A 93 -4.41 -8.96 20.11
C ARG A 93 -5.71 -9.57 20.60
N ARG A 94 -6.85 -9.12 20.06
CA ARG A 94 -8.18 -9.65 20.41
C ARG A 94 -8.31 -11.15 20.12
N TRP A 95 -7.59 -11.65 19.11
CA TRP A 95 -7.55 -13.08 18.77
C TRP A 95 -6.37 -13.84 19.38
N LYS A 96 -5.57 -13.23 20.27
CA LYS A 96 -4.37 -13.83 20.89
C LYS A 96 -3.33 -14.34 19.87
N ARG A 97 -3.18 -13.62 18.74
CA ARG A 97 -2.25 -13.92 17.64
C ARG A 97 -1.18 -12.84 17.45
N GLU A 98 -0.91 -12.04 18.47
CA GLU A 98 0.04 -10.92 18.40
C GLU A 98 1.47 -11.35 18.04
N GLY A 99 1.90 -12.55 18.46
CA GLY A 99 3.23 -13.08 18.14
C GLY A 99 3.46 -13.35 16.65
N LEU A 100 2.38 -13.41 15.85
CA LEU A 100 2.42 -13.56 14.39
C LEU A 100 2.27 -12.23 13.66
N TRP A 101 1.93 -11.15 14.38
CA TRP A 101 1.57 -9.87 13.78
C TRP A 101 2.77 -9.21 13.08
N LEU A 102 3.98 -9.30 13.64
CA LEU A 102 5.17 -8.68 13.03
C LEU A 102 5.46 -9.30 11.66
N ARG A 103 5.48 -10.64 11.56
CA ARG A 103 5.63 -11.32 10.28
C ARG A 103 4.49 -10.99 9.31
N TYR A 104 3.25 -10.95 9.80
CA TYR A 104 2.09 -10.58 8.98
C TYR A 104 2.22 -9.16 8.41
N ILE A 105 2.52 -8.15 9.23
CA ILE A 105 2.53 -6.75 8.79
C ILE A 105 3.71 -6.50 7.84
N THR A 106 4.87 -7.12 8.10
CA THR A 106 6.00 -7.11 7.17
C THR A 106 5.61 -7.73 5.83
N ALA A 107 4.98 -8.91 5.85
CA ALA A 107 4.53 -9.56 4.62
C ALA A 107 3.49 -8.71 3.88
N ALA A 108 2.48 -8.19 4.58
CA ALA A 108 1.42 -7.38 4.01
C ALA A 108 1.97 -6.14 3.30
N TRP A 109 2.88 -5.41 3.94
CA TRP A 109 3.49 -4.21 3.36
C TRP A 109 4.37 -4.51 2.15
N TRP A 110 5.12 -5.61 2.17
CA TRP A 110 5.90 -6.02 1.00
C TRP A 110 5.00 -6.52 -0.13
N THR A 111 3.98 -7.31 0.16
CA THR A 111 3.06 -7.83 -0.85
C THR A 111 2.19 -6.75 -1.48
N ASP A 112 1.96 -5.63 -0.80
CA ASP A 112 1.19 -4.53 -1.36
C ASP A 112 1.83 -3.94 -2.63
N TRP A 113 3.16 -3.94 -2.72
CA TRP A 113 3.87 -3.56 -3.94
C TRP A 113 3.56 -4.48 -5.12
N VAL A 114 3.20 -5.74 -4.87
CA VAL A 114 2.79 -6.68 -5.92
C VAL A 114 1.52 -6.18 -6.60
N THR A 115 0.59 -5.57 -5.86
CA THR A 115 -0.61 -4.96 -6.44
C THR A 115 -0.24 -3.86 -7.43
N LEU A 116 0.72 -3.00 -7.08
CA LEU A 116 1.20 -1.94 -7.98
C LEU A 116 1.87 -2.51 -9.23
N PHE A 117 2.68 -3.57 -9.10
CA PHE A 117 3.28 -4.23 -10.26
C PHE A 117 2.25 -4.91 -11.16
N VAL A 118 1.20 -5.51 -10.59
CA VAL A 118 0.08 -6.09 -11.34
C VAL A 118 -0.71 -5.00 -12.06
N GLY A 119 -1.02 -3.88 -11.39
CA GLY A 119 -1.65 -2.72 -12.01
C GLY A 119 -0.84 -2.17 -13.18
N LEU A 120 0.47 -1.99 -12.98
CA LEU A 120 1.39 -1.55 -14.04
C LEU A 120 1.45 -2.53 -15.21
N ALA A 121 1.47 -3.84 -14.95
CA ALA A 121 1.46 -4.86 -16.00
C ALA A 121 0.14 -4.81 -16.81
N VAL A 122 -1.00 -4.65 -16.14
CA VAL A 122 -2.30 -4.48 -16.81
C VAL A 122 -2.32 -3.20 -17.63
N ALA A 123 -1.88 -2.07 -17.06
CA ALA A 123 -1.79 -0.80 -17.78
C ALA A 123 -0.89 -0.90 -19.01
N LEU A 124 0.26 -1.60 -18.92
CA LEU A 124 1.14 -1.84 -20.04
C LEU A 124 0.48 -2.70 -21.13
N LEU A 125 -0.19 -3.80 -20.75
CA LEU A 125 -0.94 -4.64 -21.70
C LEU A 125 -2.04 -3.85 -22.41
N MET A 126 -2.72 -2.97 -21.69
CA MET A 126 -3.72 -2.06 -22.27
C MET A 126 -3.09 -1.05 -23.23
N ALA A 127 -1.94 -0.45 -22.86
CA ALA A 127 -1.21 0.47 -23.72
C ALA A 127 -0.79 -0.19 -25.04
N LEU A 128 -0.31 -1.44 -24.97
CA LEU A 128 0.08 -2.24 -26.13
C LEU A 128 -1.12 -2.63 -27.01
N ALA A 129 -2.27 -2.92 -26.40
CA ALA A 129 -3.50 -3.24 -27.13
C ALA A 129 -4.08 -2.00 -27.82
N SER A 130 -4.26 -0.90 -27.09
CA SER A 130 -4.51 0.41 -27.66
C SER A 130 -4.35 1.50 -26.59
N PRO A 131 -3.50 2.52 -26.82
CA PRO A 131 -3.23 3.57 -25.85
C PRO A 131 -4.48 4.39 -25.51
N LYS A 132 -5.47 4.46 -26.41
CA LYS A 132 -6.75 5.15 -26.14
C LYS A 132 -7.58 4.48 -25.05
N LEU A 133 -7.34 3.20 -24.74
CA LEU A 133 -8.04 2.56 -23.62
C LEU A 133 -7.62 3.14 -22.27
N LEU A 134 -6.36 3.54 -22.10
CA LEU A 134 -5.88 4.11 -20.83
C LEU A 134 -6.59 5.43 -20.47
N GLU A 135 -6.95 6.22 -21.48
CA GLU A 135 -7.67 7.48 -21.31
C GLU A 135 -9.20 7.29 -21.24
N SER A 136 -9.70 6.09 -21.58
CA SER A 136 -11.12 5.80 -21.58
C SER A 136 -11.65 5.47 -20.18
N ALA A 137 -12.90 5.85 -19.91
CA ALA A 137 -13.60 5.45 -18.69
C ALA A 137 -13.64 3.92 -18.51
N THR A 138 -13.71 3.17 -19.61
CA THR A 138 -13.69 1.70 -19.60
C THR A 138 -12.34 1.17 -19.11
N GLY A 139 -11.23 1.74 -19.60
CA GLY A 139 -9.90 1.31 -19.17
C GLY A 139 -9.58 1.69 -17.73
N ALA A 140 -10.00 2.89 -17.29
CA ALA A 140 -9.94 3.26 -15.89
C ALA A 140 -10.75 2.28 -15.02
N MET A 141 -11.96 1.89 -15.43
CA MET A 141 -12.79 0.94 -14.68
C MET A 141 -12.13 -0.45 -14.60
N ILE A 142 -11.55 -0.94 -15.69
CA ILE A 142 -10.83 -2.22 -15.71
C ILE A 142 -9.62 -2.17 -14.77
N LEU A 143 -8.78 -1.15 -14.88
CA LEU A 143 -7.57 -1.01 -14.08
C LEU A 143 -7.90 -0.94 -12.58
N ASN A 144 -8.81 -0.04 -12.20
CA ASN A 144 -9.25 0.10 -10.81
C ASN A 144 -9.93 -1.17 -10.31
N GLY A 145 -10.74 -1.84 -11.14
CA GLY A 145 -11.41 -3.08 -10.79
C GLY A 145 -10.44 -4.23 -10.52
N VAL A 146 -9.41 -4.38 -11.36
CA VAL A 146 -8.37 -5.40 -11.18
C VAL A 146 -7.51 -5.09 -9.96
N GLU A 147 -7.06 -3.84 -9.80
CA GLU A 147 -6.27 -3.43 -8.63
C GLU A 147 -7.03 -3.63 -7.32
N PHE A 148 -8.29 -3.18 -7.27
CA PHE A 148 -9.13 -3.32 -6.09
C PHE A 148 -9.41 -4.79 -5.78
N GLY A 149 -9.81 -5.57 -6.79
CA GLY A 149 -10.11 -6.99 -6.62
C GLY A 149 -8.89 -7.79 -6.17
N TYR A 150 -7.73 -7.53 -6.78
CA TYR A 150 -6.47 -8.18 -6.42
C TYR A 150 -6.00 -7.76 -5.03
N SER A 151 -6.07 -6.47 -4.70
CA SER A 151 -5.73 -5.96 -3.36
C SER A 151 -6.60 -6.58 -2.27
N LEU A 152 -7.91 -6.68 -2.51
CA LEU A 152 -8.84 -7.29 -1.57
C LEU A 152 -8.52 -8.77 -1.35
N TRP A 153 -8.30 -9.51 -2.43
CA TRP A 153 -7.92 -10.92 -2.38
C TRP A 153 -6.59 -11.12 -1.65
N LEU A 154 -5.57 -10.34 -1.98
CA LEU A 154 -4.23 -10.45 -1.41
C LEU A 154 -4.25 -10.09 0.08
N THR A 155 -4.94 -9.01 0.47
CA THR A 155 -5.09 -8.60 1.87
C THR A 155 -5.76 -9.69 2.69
N TRP A 156 -6.85 -10.26 2.18
CA TRP A 156 -7.55 -11.37 2.81
C TRP A 156 -6.68 -12.62 2.92
N TYR A 157 -5.98 -12.98 1.84
CA TYR A 157 -5.13 -14.16 1.78
C TYR A 157 -3.94 -14.07 2.74
N VAL A 158 -3.22 -12.95 2.71
CA VAL A 158 -2.07 -12.68 3.59
C VAL A 158 -2.52 -12.59 5.06
N ALA A 159 -3.68 -12.00 5.35
CA ALA A 159 -4.23 -12.00 6.71
C ALA A 159 -4.53 -13.42 7.20
N ARG A 160 -5.11 -14.26 6.34
CA ARG A 160 -5.41 -15.65 6.69
C ARG A 160 -4.15 -16.46 6.99
N ILE A 161 -3.15 -16.39 6.11
CA ILE A 161 -1.92 -17.17 6.24
C ILE A 161 -1.00 -16.58 7.32
N GLY A 162 -0.83 -15.26 7.36
CA GLY A 162 0.07 -14.57 8.28
C GLY A 162 -0.39 -14.62 9.73
N LEU A 163 -1.69 -14.47 10.00
CA LEU A 163 -2.24 -14.50 11.36
C LEU A 163 -2.92 -15.84 11.72
N LEU A 164 -2.88 -16.83 10.81
CA LEU A 164 -3.53 -18.14 10.96
C LEU A 164 -5.04 -18.02 11.30
N LEU A 165 -5.72 -17.10 10.62
CA LEU A 165 -7.13 -16.78 10.87
C LEU A 165 -8.11 -17.71 10.14
N ARG A 166 -9.29 -17.90 10.72
CA ARG A 166 -10.42 -18.54 10.02
C ARG A 166 -10.93 -17.62 8.90
N ARG A 167 -11.58 -18.19 7.88
CA ARG A 167 -12.11 -17.43 6.72
C ARG A 167 -12.98 -16.23 7.13
N GLY A 168 -13.86 -16.40 8.11
CA GLY A 168 -14.72 -15.32 8.63
C GLY A 168 -13.94 -14.24 9.38
N GLN A 169 -12.91 -14.59 10.16
CA GLN A 169 -12.07 -13.62 10.86
C GLN A 169 -11.25 -12.77 9.88
N ALA A 170 -10.74 -13.37 8.80
CA ALA A 170 -10.05 -12.64 7.75
C ALA A 170 -10.99 -11.64 7.04
N VAL A 171 -12.25 -12.01 6.79
CA VAL A 171 -13.26 -11.08 6.26
C VAL A 171 -13.52 -9.93 7.23
N VAL A 172 -13.68 -10.21 8.53
CA VAL A 172 -13.85 -9.16 9.55
C VAL A 172 -12.66 -8.22 9.58
N LEU A 173 -11.43 -8.72 9.45
CA LEU A 173 -10.22 -7.89 9.40
C LEU A 173 -10.21 -6.98 8.17
N VAL A 174 -10.53 -7.51 6.99
CA VAL A 174 -10.60 -6.73 5.75
C VAL A 174 -11.68 -5.65 5.85
N LEU A 175 -12.87 -6.00 6.34
CA LEU A 175 -13.96 -5.04 6.56
C LEU A 175 -13.59 -3.99 7.60
N ALA A 176 -12.86 -4.35 8.66
CA ALA A 176 -12.38 -3.40 9.66
C ALA A 176 -11.36 -2.42 9.06
N ILE A 177 -10.44 -2.89 8.21
CA ILE A 177 -9.51 -2.02 7.50
C ILE A 177 -10.28 -1.07 6.58
N LEU A 178 -11.13 -1.59 5.69
CA LEU A 178 -11.92 -0.77 4.75
C LEU A 178 -12.82 0.22 5.48
N GLY A 179 -13.52 -0.22 6.53
CA GLY A 179 -14.38 0.62 7.35
C GLY A 179 -13.60 1.73 8.06
N SER A 180 -12.41 1.42 8.59
CA SER A 180 -11.55 2.40 9.23
C SER A 180 -11.00 3.44 8.24
N LEU A 181 -10.59 3.01 7.05
CA LEU A 181 -10.13 3.91 5.98
C LEU A 181 -11.28 4.78 5.48
N GLY A 182 -12.46 4.20 5.23
CA GLY A 182 -13.66 4.94 4.85
C GLY A 182 -14.08 5.96 5.91
N LEU A 183 -14.06 5.59 7.18
CA LEU A 183 -14.36 6.51 8.29
C LEU A 183 -13.34 7.64 8.36
N LEU A 184 -12.05 7.35 8.19
CA LEU A 184 -11.00 8.37 8.14
C LEU A 184 -11.19 9.32 6.95
N SER A 185 -11.54 8.79 5.76
CA SER A 185 -11.86 9.61 4.59
C SER A 185 -13.09 10.49 4.80
N MET A 186 -14.15 9.95 5.41
CA MET A 186 -15.36 10.73 5.75
C MET A 186 -15.05 11.82 6.77
N ALA A 187 -14.28 11.51 7.82
CA ALA A 187 -13.88 12.47 8.83
C ALA A 187 -13.12 13.64 8.21
N VAL A 188 -12.17 13.39 7.30
CA VAL A 188 -11.48 14.47 6.58
C VAL A 188 -12.41 15.23 5.63
N GLY A 189 -13.32 14.55 4.95
CA GLY A 189 -14.33 15.22 4.12
C GLY A 189 -15.21 16.21 4.91
N VAL A 190 -15.49 15.90 6.17
CA VAL A 190 -16.25 16.78 7.08
C VAL A 190 -15.37 17.88 7.69
N LEU A 191 -14.13 17.56 8.10
CA LEU A 191 -13.23 18.52 8.76
C LEU A 191 -12.56 19.51 7.80
N SER A 192 -12.40 19.17 6.52
CA SER A 192 -11.86 20.10 5.51
C SER A 192 -12.80 20.29 4.31
N PRO A 193 -13.97 20.93 4.47
CA PRO A 193 -14.90 21.18 3.37
C PRO A 193 -14.28 21.99 2.22
N ASN A 194 -13.30 22.86 2.55
CA ASN A 194 -12.57 23.72 1.62
C ASN A 194 -11.32 23.09 1.00
N GLN A 195 -10.90 21.89 1.44
CA GLN A 195 -9.87 21.09 0.78
C GLN A 195 -10.55 19.90 0.09
N ARG A 196 -11.49 20.19 -0.83
CA ARG A 196 -11.81 19.25 -1.91
C ARG A 196 -10.55 19.13 -2.76
N ALA A 197 -9.56 18.40 -2.27
CA ALA A 197 -8.27 18.17 -2.92
C ALA A 197 -8.46 17.56 -4.31
N TRP A 198 -9.61 16.93 -4.57
CA TRP A 198 -10.04 16.49 -5.89
C TRP A 198 -10.30 17.64 -6.88
N HIS A 199 -10.85 18.78 -6.44
CA HIS A 199 -11.12 19.91 -7.31
C HIS A 199 -9.84 20.65 -7.71
N ASP A 200 -8.94 20.93 -6.76
CA ASP A 200 -7.68 21.64 -7.03
C ASP A 200 -6.66 20.81 -7.83
N PHE A 201 -6.71 19.48 -7.73
CA PHE A 201 -5.82 18.59 -8.49
C PHE A 201 -6.32 18.35 -9.93
N LEU A 202 -7.64 18.35 -10.17
CA LEU A 202 -8.23 18.10 -11.49
C LEU A 202 -8.41 19.37 -12.33
N TYR A 203 -8.61 20.54 -11.72
CA TYR A 203 -8.82 21.79 -12.45
C TYR A 203 -7.66 22.19 -13.38
N PRO A 204 -6.38 22.11 -12.95
CA PRO A 204 -5.25 22.47 -13.82
C PRO A 204 -5.14 21.55 -15.05
N LEU A 205 -5.40 20.24 -14.87
CA LEU A 205 -5.33 19.25 -15.94
C LEU A 205 -6.46 19.42 -16.97
N LEU A 206 -7.66 19.82 -16.53
CA LEU A 206 -8.79 20.12 -17.42
C LEU A 206 -8.62 21.44 -18.18
N VAL A 207 -8.07 22.48 -17.53
CA VAL A 207 -7.83 23.79 -18.15
C VAL A 207 -6.68 23.73 -19.17
N GLN A 208 -5.65 22.93 -18.91
CA GLN A 208 -4.52 22.79 -19.83
C GLN A 208 -4.89 22.02 -21.11
N GLN A 209 -5.87 21.10 -21.05
CA GLN A 209 -6.43 20.46 -22.25
C GLN A 209 -7.33 21.38 -23.08
N GLY A 210 -7.98 22.38 -22.47
CA GLY A 210 -8.84 23.33 -23.18
C GLY A 210 -8.08 24.39 -24.00
N GLN A 211 -6.85 24.77 -23.59
CA GLN A 211 -6.07 25.80 -24.27
C GLN A 211 -5.17 25.29 -25.41
N GLY A 212 -4.87 23.98 -25.46
CA GLY A 212 -4.07 23.38 -26.54
C GLY A 212 -4.79 23.27 -27.89
N SER A 213 -6.12 23.35 -27.89
CA SER A 213 -7.00 23.23 -29.06
C SER A 213 -7.47 24.56 -29.66
N ALA A 214 -7.07 25.71 -29.10
CA ALA A 214 -7.46 27.03 -29.60
C ALA A 214 -6.40 27.73 -30.48
N HIS A 215 -5.24 27.10 -30.71
CA HIS A 215 -4.14 27.65 -31.51
C HIS A 215 -3.58 26.68 -32.56
N ARG A 216 -4.45 25.93 -33.23
CA ARG A 216 -4.14 25.38 -34.56
C ARG A 216 -5.26 25.67 -35.53
#